data_AF-A0A7X7RGD8-F1
#
_entry.id   AF-A0A7X7RGD8-F1
#
_cell.length_a   1.000
_cell.length_b   1.000
_cell.length_c   1.000
_cell.angle_alpha   90.00
_cell.angle_beta   90.00
_cell.angle_gamma   90.00
#
_symmetry.space_group_name_H-M   'P 1'
#
loop_
_entity.id
_entity.type
_entity.pdbx_description
1 polymer ?
#
loop_
_entity_poly.entity_id
_entity_poly.type
_entity_poly.pdbx_seq_one_letter_code
_entity_poly.pdbx_strand_id
1 'polypeptide(L)'
;LWAPGQKGWLEVSSCSNFEDFQARRANIRYRDADGKPRFVHTLNGSGVALPRLMIALLEQGQQADGSVRLPPAIVPYLQGVDHLAPV
;
A
#
# COMPACT_ATOMS: atom_id res chain seq x y z
N LEU A 1 2.44 -7.61 5.85
CA LEU A 1 2.70 -7.09 7.21
C LEU A 1 2.45 -8.19 8.22
N TRP A 2 3.19 -8.19 9.33
CA TRP A 2 2.93 -9.10 10.45
C TRP A 2 1.66 -8.66 11.19
N ALA A 3 0.76 -9.60 11.45
CA ALA A 3 -0.45 -9.41 12.25
C ALA A 3 -0.32 -10.23 13.56
N PRO A 4 0.12 -9.62 14.66
CA PRO A 4 0.25 -10.27 15.97
C PRO A 4 -0.98 -11.08 16.40
N GLY A 5 -2.19 -10.57 16.18
CA GLY A 5 -3.44 -11.21 16.59
C GLY A 5 -3.68 -12.54 15.85
N GLN A 6 -3.31 -12.59 14.57
CA GLN A 6 -3.41 -13.80 13.75
C GLN A 6 -2.16 -14.69 13.80
N LYS A 7 -1.04 -14.18 14.36
CA LYS A 7 0.28 -14.84 14.33
C LYS A 7 0.71 -15.22 12.91
N GLY A 8 0.48 -14.30 11.96
CA GLY A 8 0.74 -14.56 10.55
C GLY A 8 1.09 -13.32 9.74
N TRP A 9 1.58 -13.55 8.53
CA TRP A 9 1.85 -12.50 7.55
C TRP A 9 0.63 -12.29 6.65
N LEU A 10 0.15 -11.06 6.58
CA LEU A 10 -0.90 -10.64 5.66
C LEU A 10 -0.29 -9.94 4.44
N GLU A 11 -0.73 -10.33 3.25
CA GLU A 11 -0.40 -9.59 2.02
C GLU A 11 -0.97 -8.16 2.12
N VAL A 12 -0.18 -7.13 1.85
CA VAL A 12 -0.66 -5.73 1.88
C VAL A 12 -0.36 -4.95 0.61
N SER A 13 0.47 -5.54 -0.25
CA SER A 13 0.82 -4.95 -1.52
C SER A 13 1.17 -6.06 -2.47
N SER A 14 0.86 -5.83 -3.73
CA SER A 14 1.30 -6.60 -4.87
C SER A 14 1.94 -5.63 -5.87
N CYS A 15 2.98 -6.10 -6.55
CA CYS A 15 3.62 -5.41 -7.66
C CYS A 15 3.65 -6.36 -8.85
N SER A 16 3.29 -5.87 -10.02
CA SER A 16 3.16 -6.71 -11.21
C SER A 16 3.59 -5.96 -12.46
N ASN A 17 4.35 -6.64 -13.32
CA ASN A 17 4.71 -6.19 -14.65
C ASN A 17 3.90 -7.02 -15.66
N PHE A 18 3.13 -6.35 -16.51
CA PHE A 18 2.27 -6.98 -17.51
C PHE A 18 2.85 -6.89 -18.91
N GLU A 19 4.02 -6.24 -19.08
CA GLU A 19 4.56 -5.88 -20.37
C GLU A 19 3.45 -5.26 -21.22
N ASP A 20 3.22 -5.74 -22.43
CA ASP A 20 2.19 -5.22 -23.32
C ASP A 20 0.82 -5.93 -23.19
N PHE A 21 0.62 -6.89 -22.27
CA PHE A 21 -0.61 -7.71 -22.19
C PHE A 21 -1.88 -6.86 -22.04
N GLN A 22 -1.85 -5.90 -21.12
CA GLN A 22 -2.98 -4.99 -20.86
C GLN A 22 -3.08 -3.95 -21.98
N ALA A 23 -1.94 -3.43 -22.45
CA ALA A 23 -1.88 -2.42 -23.51
C ALA A 23 -2.47 -2.93 -24.84
N ARG A 24 -2.26 -4.21 -25.19
CA ARG A 24 -2.87 -4.86 -26.36
C ARG A 24 -4.40 -4.93 -26.26
N ARG A 25 -4.94 -5.16 -25.06
CA ARG A 25 -6.39 -5.27 -24.81
C ARG A 25 -7.09 -3.91 -24.74
N ALA A 26 -6.41 -2.91 -24.19
CA ALA A 26 -6.92 -1.54 -24.06
C ALA A 26 -6.49 -0.62 -25.23
N ASN A 27 -5.74 -1.15 -26.20
CA ASN A 27 -5.19 -0.43 -27.36
C ASN A 27 -4.32 0.80 -27.00
N ILE A 28 -3.54 0.70 -25.92
CA ILE A 28 -2.68 1.79 -25.41
C ILE A 28 -1.32 1.75 -26.12
N ARG A 29 -1.00 2.82 -26.85
CA ARG A 29 0.18 2.88 -27.74
C ARG A 29 0.94 4.19 -27.55
N TYR A 30 2.23 4.15 -27.83
CA TYR A 30 3.09 5.33 -27.99
C TYR A 30 3.76 5.31 -29.37
N ARG A 31 4.37 6.42 -29.79
CA ARG A 31 5.20 6.47 -31.00
C ARG A 31 6.67 6.37 -30.58
N ASP A 32 7.41 5.45 -31.19
CA ASP A 32 8.85 5.34 -30.99
C ASP A 32 9.62 6.47 -31.72
N ALA A 33 10.95 6.47 -31.61
CA ALA A 33 11.81 7.48 -32.22
C ALA A 33 11.69 7.55 -33.76
N ASP A 34 11.27 6.44 -34.40
CA ASP A 34 11.01 6.38 -35.84
C ASP A 34 9.56 6.78 -36.20
N GLY A 35 8.76 7.20 -35.22
CA GLY A 35 7.35 7.56 -35.37
C GLY A 35 6.39 6.36 -35.49
N LYS A 36 6.89 5.13 -35.34
CA LYS A 36 6.08 3.90 -35.48
C LYS A 36 5.27 3.66 -34.20
N PRO A 37 3.98 3.30 -34.33
CA PRO A 37 3.17 2.98 -33.17
C PRO A 37 3.63 1.66 -32.52
N ARG A 38 3.88 1.68 -31.22
CA ARG A 38 4.24 0.53 -30.38
C ARG A 38 3.31 0.44 -29.17
N PHE A 39 3.03 -0.75 -28.66
CA PHE A 39 2.32 -0.90 -27.39
C PHE A 39 3.22 -0.49 -26.22
N VAL A 40 2.63 0.16 -25.22
CA VAL A 40 3.36 0.47 -23.97
C VAL A 40 3.49 -0.77 -23.11
N HIS A 41 4.51 -0.79 -22.23
CA HIS A 41 4.54 -1.76 -21.13
C HIS A 41 3.84 -1.16 -19.92
N THR A 42 2.99 -1.95 -19.25
CA THR A 42 2.29 -1.53 -18.04
C THR A 42 2.81 -2.29 -16.83
N LEU A 43 2.96 -1.58 -15.72
CA LEU A 43 3.21 -2.13 -14.41
C LEU A 43 2.30 -1.45 -13.40
N ASN A 44 1.97 -2.13 -12.31
CA ASN A 44 1.31 -1.52 -11.17
C ASN A 44 1.87 -2.04 -9.85
N GLY A 45 1.65 -1.27 -8.80
CA GLY A 45 2.00 -1.63 -7.44
C GLY A 45 1.00 -1.00 -6.48
N SER A 46 0.54 -1.77 -5.48
CA SER A 46 -0.30 -1.21 -4.42
C SER A 46 0.52 -0.29 -3.54
N GLY A 47 0.17 1.00 -3.49
CA GLY A 47 0.86 1.99 -2.64
C GLY A 47 0.56 1.80 -1.15
N VAL A 48 -0.71 1.99 -0.77
CA VAL A 48 -1.16 1.86 0.63
C VAL A 48 -2.53 1.17 0.68
N ALA A 49 -2.57 -0.09 1.12
CA ALA A 49 -3.82 -0.83 1.31
C ALA A 49 -4.33 -0.63 2.75
N LEU A 50 -5.31 0.27 2.92
CA LEU A 50 -5.78 0.73 4.23
C LEU A 50 -6.19 -0.39 5.21
N PRO A 51 -7.05 -1.37 4.86
CA PRO A 51 -7.62 -2.26 5.88
C PRO A 51 -6.57 -3.09 6.64
N ARG A 52 -5.63 -3.71 5.91
CA ARG A 52 -4.58 -4.54 6.51
C ARG A 52 -3.46 -3.71 7.13
N LEU A 53 -3.25 -2.48 6.65
CA LEU A 53 -2.37 -1.53 7.32
C LEU A 53 -2.93 -1.14 8.69
N MET A 54 -4.24 -0.86 8.79
CA MET A 54 -4.87 -0.51 10.07
C MET A 54 -4.72 -1.63 11.11
N ILE A 55 -4.91 -2.89 10.72
CA ILE A 55 -4.67 -4.04 11.60
C ILE A 55 -3.23 -4.01 12.14
N ALA A 56 -2.24 -3.86 11.26
CA ALA A 56 -0.83 -3.82 11.65
C ALA A 56 -0.53 -2.62 12.58
N LEU A 57 -1.08 -1.44 12.31
CA LEU A 57 -0.90 -0.25 13.14
C LEU A 57 -1.47 -0.45 14.55
N LEU A 58 -2.69 -0.99 14.66
CA LEU A 58 -3.36 -1.22 15.94
C LEU A 58 -2.66 -2.32 16.74
N GLU A 59 -2.43 -3.48 16.13
CA GLU A 59 -1.89 -4.65 16.84
C GLU A 59 -0.41 -4.47 17.24
N GLN A 60 0.40 -3.80 16.40
CA GLN A 60 1.81 -3.57 16.72
C GLN A 60 2.02 -2.35 17.63
N GLY A 61 1.10 -1.39 17.60
CA GLY A 61 1.14 -0.19 18.43
C GLY A 61 0.49 -0.35 19.81
N GLN A 62 -0.23 -1.46 20.05
CA GLN A 62 -0.98 -1.70 21.28
C GLN A 62 -0.10 -1.62 22.53
N GLN A 63 -0.59 -0.93 23.55
CA GLN A 63 0.04 -0.78 24.86
C GLN A 63 -0.78 -1.52 25.94
N ALA A 64 -0.16 -1.73 27.11
CA ALA A 64 -0.79 -2.45 28.22
C ALA A 64 -2.03 -1.74 28.81
N ASP A 65 -2.09 -0.41 28.68
CA ASP A 65 -3.23 0.42 29.12
C ASP A 65 -4.37 0.49 28.09
N GLY A 66 -4.24 -0.23 26.97
CA GLY A 66 -5.22 -0.24 25.87
C GLY A 66 -5.06 0.91 24.87
N SER A 67 -4.11 1.83 25.08
CA SER A 67 -3.77 2.83 24.07
C SER A 67 -3.01 2.20 22.89
N VAL A 68 -2.99 2.90 21.75
CA VAL A 68 -2.21 2.49 20.56
C VAL A 68 -1.22 3.59 20.22
N ARG A 69 0.07 3.28 20.35
CA ARG A 69 1.15 4.16 19.89
C ARG A 69 1.20 4.19 18.37
N LEU A 70 1.22 5.39 17.80
CA LEU A 70 1.25 5.61 16.36
C LEU A 70 2.68 5.75 15.84
N PRO A 71 2.98 5.31 14.60
CA PRO A 71 4.28 5.57 13.98
C PRO A 71 4.55 7.08 13.85
N PRO A 72 5.78 7.55 14.14
CA PRO A 72 6.13 8.97 14.02
C PRO A 72 5.84 9.58 12.65
N ALA A 73 5.92 8.77 11.59
CA ALA A 73 5.68 9.20 10.21
C ALA A 73 4.25 9.68 9.95
N ILE A 74 3.25 9.23 10.73
CA ILE A 74 1.85 9.63 10.53
C ILE A 74 1.37 10.72 11.49
N VAL A 75 2.13 11.01 12.55
CA VAL A 75 1.80 12.02 13.58
C VAL A 75 1.54 13.42 13.00
N PRO A 76 2.33 13.93 12.02
CA PRO A 76 2.06 15.24 11.42
C PRO A 76 0.68 15.34 10.75
N TYR A 77 0.12 14.22 10.31
CA TYR A 77 -1.20 14.14 9.67
C TYR A 77 -2.33 14.02 10.69
N LEU A 78 -2.01 13.86 11.98
CA LEU A 78 -2.96 13.66 13.08
C LEU A 78 -2.84 14.78 14.12
N GLN A 79 -2.47 16.00 13.69
CA GLN A 79 -2.39 17.18 14.57
C GLN A 79 -1.46 17.00 15.79
N GLY A 80 -0.42 16.19 15.65
CA GLY A 80 0.52 15.91 16.75
C GLY A 80 0.09 14.77 17.68
N VAL A 81 -1.07 14.13 17.44
CA VAL A 81 -1.49 12.94 18.19
C VAL A 81 -0.57 11.77 17.85
N ASP A 82 0.17 11.28 18.84
CA ASP A 82 1.10 10.15 18.75
C ASP A 82 0.59 8.88 19.45
N HIS A 83 -0.58 8.94 20.10
CA HIS A 83 -1.28 7.79 20.66
C HIS A 83 -2.80 7.91 20.54
N LEU A 84 -3.46 6.81 20.18
CA LEU A 84 -4.92 6.68 20.25
C LEU A 84 -5.31 6.17 21.63
N ALA A 85 -6.22 6.87 22.31
CA ALA A 85 -6.78 6.45 23.59
C ALA A 85 -8.11 5.71 23.38
N PRO A 86 -8.46 4.74 24.25
CA PRO A 86 -9.82 4.22 24.34
C PRO A 86 -10.82 5.36 24.58
N VAL A 87 -12.00 5.27 23.97
CA VAL A 87 -13.13 6.21 24.18
C VAL A 87 -14.05 5.67 25.27
#